data_AF-A0A3B6WBK1-F1
#
_entry.id   AF-A0A3B6WBK1-F1
#
_cell.length_a   1.000
_cell.length_b   1.000
_cell.length_c   1.000
_cell.angle_alpha   90.00
_cell.angle_beta   90.00
_cell.angle_gamma   90.00
#
_symmetry.space_group_name_H-M   'P 1'
#
loop_
_entity.id
_entity.type
_entity.pdbx_description
1 polymer ?
#
loop_
_entity_poly.entity_id
_entity_poly.type
_entity_poly.pdbx_seq_one_letter_code
_entity_poly.pdbx_strand_id
1 'polypeptide(L)'
;MNILVINGSPKGNNSITLQTLLFLEKLFIEHKFEFLNVGQKIRYYEKNFNEIKDAFEKSDVIIFSYPVYTFLVPYQLHRFIELLKENNIEVKDKFATQFSTSKHFYDVTAHKFLEENCLDLGFKYIKGLSADMEDLMKKEGQDDAINFFNYLIFFIENNLYTQNINLKYEDKIIYKRRFNNNIENKDGSKDVLILSNTSKDDENLINIIEDFKNIFPYKTREINIREYNFHGGCLGCFGCAITGKCVYKDGFDDFLRNEIQKADAIIYAFTIENHYTHSSFKLYEDRQFCNGHRTVTEGMPIGYIISGDYDSEYNLQTLIESRAEVGGNFLTHIANDYNKDIYNELEKLSSIMKYAIDNKCTRPKNFYGVGGMKIFRDLIYVMQGLMKEDHKYYKKHNIYDFPQKQRMKMLQMKLVGALISIPSVQKKMKNKMNEYILMPYKKIIDNAKHK
;
A
#
# COMPACT_ATOMS: atom_id res chain seq x y z
N MET A 1 21.58 -16.32 16.45
CA MET A 1 20.11 -16.52 16.34
C MET A 1 19.76 -16.93 14.91
N ASN A 2 18.63 -17.63 14.75
CA ASN A 2 18.04 -17.95 13.45
C ASN A 2 17.07 -16.83 13.05
N ILE A 3 17.37 -16.17 11.94
CA ILE A 3 16.63 -15.01 11.44
C ILE A 3 15.88 -15.42 10.19
N LEU A 4 14.56 -15.29 10.22
CA LEU A 4 13.71 -15.50 9.06
C LEU A 4 13.33 -14.15 8.45
N VAL A 5 13.79 -13.91 7.23
CA VAL A 5 13.46 -12.72 6.45
C VAL A 5 12.25 -13.01 5.57
N ILE A 6 11.16 -12.31 5.86
CA ILE A 6 9.94 -12.33 5.05
C ILE A 6 10.04 -11.23 4.00
N ASN A 7 10.49 -11.57 2.80
CA ASN A 7 10.60 -10.63 1.69
C ASN A 7 9.25 -10.43 1.00
N GLY A 8 8.56 -9.35 1.38
CA GLY A 8 7.29 -8.87 0.82
C GLY A 8 7.41 -8.21 -0.56
N SER A 9 8.61 -8.08 -1.11
CA SER A 9 8.77 -7.50 -2.45
C SER A 9 8.30 -8.45 -3.55
N PRO A 10 7.47 -7.98 -4.50
CA PRO A 10 7.06 -8.79 -5.65
C PRO A 10 8.21 -9.16 -6.58
N LYS A 11 9.37 -8.51 -6.43
CA LYS A 11 10.58 -8.79 -7.19
C LYS A 11 11.38 -9.98 -6.66
N GLY A 12 11.03 -10.54 -5.49
CA GLY A 12 11.79 -11.62 -4.86
C GLY A 12 13.25 -11.24 -4.67
N ASN A 13 14.18 -12.10 -5.10
CA ASN A 13 15.63 -11.87 -5.03
C ASN A 13 16.10 -10.61 -5.79
N ASN A 14 15.28 -10.09 -6.70
CA ASN A 14 15.56 -8.85 -7.44
C ASN A 14 15.13 -7.57 -6.70
N SER A 15 14.76 -7.68 -5.42
CA SER A 15 14.34 -6.55 -4.58
C SER A 15 15.54 -5.69 -4.16
N ILE A 16 15.42 -4.37 -4.31
CA ILE A 16 16.37 -3.40 -3.73
C ILE A 16 16.32 -3.48 -2.20
N THR A 17 15.13 -3.58 -1.63
CA THR A 17 14.92 -3.69 -0.17
C THR A 17 15.68 -4.87 0.42
N LEU A 18 15.70 -6.01 -0.28
CA LEU A 18 16.37 -7.22 0.19
C LEU A 18 17.90 -7.05 0.27
N GLN A 19 18.49 -6.18 -0.55
CA GLN A 19 19.95 -6.04 -0.62
C GLN A 19 20.55 -5.56 0.70
N THR A 20 19.83 -4.74 1.47
CA THR A 20 20.31 -4.31 2.79
C THR A 20 20.36 -5.48 3.77
N LEU A 21 19.43 -6.42 3.70
CA LEU A 21 19.48 -7.60 4.58
C LEU A 21 20.53 -8.63 4.13
N LEU A 22 20.78 -8.76 2.83
CA LEU A 22 21.92 -9.54 2.32
C LEU A 22 23.27 -8.92 2.72
N PHE A 23 23.34 -7.58 2.76
CA PHE A 23 24.50 -6.88 3.31
C PHE A 23 24.70 -7.19 4.79
N LEU A 24 23.63 -7.17 5.60
CA LEU A 24 23.70 -7.53 7.02
C LEU A 24 24.07 -9.01 7.24
N GLU A 25 23.50 -9.93 6.47
CA GLU A 25 23.88 -11.37 6.49
C GLU A 25 25.39 -11.55 6.25
N LYS A 26 25.96 -10.79 5.32
CA LYS A 26 27.39 -10.85 5.01
C LYS A 26 28.26 -10.34 6.16
N LEU A 27 27.79 -9.36 6.92
CA LEU A 27 28.52 -8.74 8.02
C LEU A 27 28.46 -9.57 9.31
N PHE A 28 27.28 -10.06 9.68
CA PHE A 28 26.97 -10.71 10.96
C PHE A 28 26.85 -12.24 10.79
N ILE A 29 27.99 -12.89 10.57
CA ILE A 29 28.10 -14.33 10.25
C ILE A 29 27.76 -15.27 11.41
N GLU A 30 27.72 -14.75 12.62
CA GLU A 30 27.29 -15.43 13.84
C GLU A 30 25.77 -15.66 13.90
N HIS A 31 25.03 -15.12 12.93
CA HIS A 31 23.59 -15.31 12.79
C HIS A 31 23.26 -16.00 11.47
N LYS A 32 22.25 -16.85 11.50
CA LYS A 32 21.82 -17.61 10.33
C LYS A 32 20.59 -16.94 9.73
N PHE A 33 20.70 -16.48 8.48
CA PHE A 33 19.58 -15.90 7.75
C PHE A 33 18.93 -16.95 6.85
N GLU A 34 17.59 -16.95 6.84
CA GLU A 34 16.77 -17.67 5.89
C GLU A 34 15.82 -16.68 5.21
N PHE A 35 15.58 -16.83 3.91
CA PHE A 35 14.81 -15.86 3.12
C PHE A 35 13.59 -16.49 2.46
N LEU A 36 12.40 -16.01 2.81
CA LEU A 36 11.16 -16.37 2.14
C LEU A 36 10.68 -15.24 1.24
N ASN A 37 10.67 -15.49 -0.07
CA ASN A 37 10.18 -14.54 -1.09
C ASN A 37 8.65 -14.52 -1.18
N VAL A 38 7.97 -14.18 -0.07
CA VAL A 38 6.49 -14.20 0.01
C VAL A 38 5.86 -13.23 -0.97
N GLY A 39 6.48 -12.08 -1.23
CA GLY A 39 5.99 -11.09 -2.19
C GLY A 39 5.89 -11.65 -3.63
N GLN A 40 6.86 -12.46 -4.03
CA GLN A 40 6.87 -13.10 -5.35
C GLN A 40 6.02 -14.38 -5.39
N LYS A 41 5.95 -15.10 -4.27
CA LYS A 41 5.38 -16.45 -4.17
C LYS A 41 4.05 -16.50 -3.40
N ILE A 42 3.35 -15.39 -3.21
CA ILE A 42 2.15 -15.37 -2.35
C ILE A 42 1.11 -16.44 -2.73
N ARG A 43 0.82 -16.58 -4.03
CA ARG A 43 -0.10 -17.62 -4.55
C ARG A 43 0.35 -19.05 -4.34
N TYR A 44 1.66 -19.27 -4.25
CA TYR A 44 2.21 -20.57 -3.90
C TYR A 44 1.96 -20.85 -2.43
N TYR A 45 2.22 -19.89 -1.56
CA TYR A 45 2.07 -20.03 -0.12
C TYR A 45 0.61 -20.12 0.35
N GLU A 46 -0.34 -19.58 -0.40
CA GLU A 46 -1.79 -19.83 -0.19
C GLU A 46 -2.13 -21.33 -0.22
N LYS A 47 -1.32 -22.16 -0.91
CA LYS A 47 -1.53 -23.61 -1.03
C LYS A 47 -0.52 -24.45 -0.25
N ASN A 48 0.62 -23.86 0.12
CA ASN A 48 1.77 -24.55 0.70
C ASN A 48 2.19 -23.90 2.02
N PHE A 49 1.20 -23.59 2.89
CA PHE A 49 1.44 -22.85 4.12
C PHE A 49 2.34 -23.59 5.12
N ASN A 50 2.41 -24.93 5.07
CA ASN A 50 3.27 -25.72 5.95
C ASN A 50 4.75 -25.34 5.84
N GLU A 51 5.24 -24.91 4.67
CA GLU A 51 6.62 -24.43 4.53
C GLU A 51 6.87 -23.15 5.35
N ILE A 52 5.86 -22.28 5.47
CA ILE A 52 5.93 -21.09 6.31
C ILE A 52 5.99 -21.50 7.77
N LYS A 53 5.15 -22.46 8.18
CA LYS A 53 5.12 -22.97 9.55
C LYS A 53 6.49 -23.55 9.95
N ASP A 54 7.05 -24.41 9.12
CA ASP A 54 8.36 -25.04 9.36
C ASP A 54 9.48 -24.00 9.49
N ALA A 55 9.44 -22.93 8.69
CA ALA A 55 10.42 -21.85 8.75
C ALA A 55 10.25 -21.00 10.02
N PHE A 56 9.01 -20.69 10.40
CA PHE A 56 8.70 -19.96 11.63
C PHE A 56 9.15 -20.73 12.86
N GLU A 57 8.87 -22.04 12.94
CA GLU A 57 9.26 -22.89 14.06
C GLU A 57 10.77 -22.84 14.33
N LYS A 58 11.60 -22.84 13.27
CA LYS A 58 13.06 -22.82 13.34
C LYS A 58 13.67 -21.44 13.61
N SER A 59 12.86 -20.38 13.56
CA SER A 59 13.33 -18.99 13.67
C SER A 59 13.13 -18.41 15.06
N ASP A 60 14.08 -17.58 15.50
CA ASP A 60 14.00 -16.81 16.73
C ASP A 60 13.44 -15.40 16.45
N VAL A 61 13.77 -14.86 15.27
CA VAL A 61 13.46 -13.48 14.86
C VAL A 61 12.88 -13.47 13.45
N ILE A 62 11.81 -12.72 13.26
CA ILE A 62 11.20 -12.44 11.97
C ILE A 62 11.54 -11.01 11.54
N ILE A 63 12.13 -10.84 10.36
CA ILE A 63 12.34 -9.52 9.74
C ILE A 63 11.46 -9.42 8.50
N PHE A 64 10.42 -8.60 8.57
CA PHE A 64 9.60 -8.27 7.42
C PHE A 64 10.30 -7.23 6.53
N SER A 65 10.69 -7.64 5.33
CA SER A 65 11.41 -6.81 4.36
C SER A 65 10.52 -6.46 3.18
N TYR A 66 10.19 -5.18 2.97
CA TYR A 66 9.24 -4.80 1.91
C TYR A 66 9.40 -3.37 1.38
N PRO A 67 9.11 -3.13 0.09
CA PRO A 67 8.98 -1.76 -0.42
C PRO A 67 7.62 -1.15 -0.02
N VAL A 68 7.53 0.16 0.14
CA VAL A 68 6.25 0.84 0.41
C VAL A 68 5.49 1.10 -0.88
N TYR A 69 4.29 0.54 -1.00
CA TYR A 69 3.42 0.59 -2.18
C TYR A 69 2.06 1.21 -1.79
N THR A 70 1.68 2.33 -2.42
CA THR A 70 0.40 3.02 -2.20
C THR A 70 0.09 3.24 -0.70
N PHE A 71 0.98 3.96 -0.02
CA PHE A 71 0.88 4.32 1.42
C PHE A 71 0.98 3.15 2.42
N LEU A 72 1.24 1.91 1.98
CA LEU A 72 1.23 0.73 2.85
C LEU A 72 2.20 -0.36 2.37
N VAL A 73 2.20 -1.52 3.02
CA VAL A 73 2.88 -2.73 2.54
C VAL A 73 2.32 -3.19 1.18
N PRO A 74 3.09 -3.90 0.33
CA PRO A 74 2.54 -4.48 -0.91
C PRO A 74 1.41 -5.46 -0.61
N TYR A 75 0.43 -5.56 -1.52
CA TYR A 75 -0.69 -6.50 -1.43
C TYR A 75 -0.22 -7.91 -1.03
N GLN A 76 0.87 -8.38 -1.61
CA GLN A 76 1.35 -9.73 -1.38
C GLN A 76 1.79 -9.95 0.08
N LEU A 77 2.36 -8.92 0.73
CA LEU A 77 2.67 -8.99 2.15
C LEU A 77 1.41 -8.84 3.01
N HIS A 78 0.47 -8.00 2.61
CA HIS A 78 -0.82 -7.91 3.29
C HIS A 78 -1.54 -9.26 3.28
N ARG A 79 -1.67 -9.91 2.11
CA ARG A 79 -2.25 -11.26 2.00
C ARG A 79 -1.47 -12.30 2.81
N PHE A 80 -0.15 -12.16 2.91
CA PHE A 80 0.66 -13.05 3.75
C PHE A 80 0.29 -12.92 5.24
N ILE A 81 0.07 -11.69 5.73
CA ILE A 81 -0.36 -11.45 7.12
C ILE A 81 -1.74 -12.08 7.37
N GLU A 82 -2.67 -11.98 6.42
CA GLU A 82 -3.95 -12.68 6.51
C GLU A 82 -3.76 -14.20 6.60
N LEU A 83 -2.89 -14.78 5.76
CA LEU A 83 -2.59 -16.22 5.82
C LEU A 83 -2.03 -16.63 7.18
N LEU A 84 -1.18 -15.80 7.81
CA LEU A 84 -0.68 -16.07 9.16
C LEU A 84 -1.81 -16.15 10.18
N LYS A 85 -2.76 -15.20 10.13
CA LYS A 85 -3.92 -15.14 11.02
C LYS A 85 -4.90 -16.29 10.75
N GLU A 86 -5.25 -16.53 9.49
CA GLU A 86 -6.15 -17.62 9.05
C GLU A 86 -5.67 -19.01 9.49
N ASN A 87 -4.35 -19.22 9.53
CA ASN A 87 -3.73 -20.48 9.93
C ASN A 87 -3.32 -20.52 11.41
N ASN A 88 -3.64 -19.50 12.20
CA ASN A 88 -3.29 -19.38 13.63
C ASN A 88 -1.81 -19.69 13.90
N ILE A 89 -0.90 -19.03 13.17
CA ILE A 89 0.53 -19.29 13.29
C ILE A 89 1.01 -19.08 14.74
N GLU A 90 1.82 -20.00 15.25
CA GLU A 90 2.39 -19.89 16.59
C GLU A 90 3.64 -19.01 16.57
N VAL A 91 3.56 -17.85 17.20
CA VAL A 91 4.65 -16.86 17.24
C VAL A 91 5.10 -16.52 18.66
N LYS A 92 4.66 -17.31 19.64
CA LYS A 92 4.99 -17.11 21.05
C LYS A 92 6.51 -17.02 21.22
N ASP A 93 6.93 -16.03 21.99
CA ASP A 93 8.34 -15.72 22.30
C ASP A 93 9.22 -15.33 21.10
N LYS A 94 8.68 -15.26 19.88
CA LYS A 94 9.41 -14.80 18.71
C LYS A 94 9.42 -13.27 18.64
N PHE A 95 10.57 -12.72 18.28
CA PHE A 95 10.70 -11.29 18.01
C PHE A 95 10.31 -11.00 16.55
N ALA A 96 9.71 -9.84 16.32
CA ALA A 96 9.46 -9.34 14.97
C ALA A 96 9.97 -7.91 14.82
N THR A 97 10.56 -7.62 13.67
CA THR A 97 10.87 -6.26 13.26
C THR A 97 10.65 -6.10 11.76
N GLN A 98 10.90 -4.90 11.27
CA GLN A 98 10.67 -4.57 9.87
C GLN A 98 11.78 -3.72 9.27
N PHE A 99 12.00 -3.94 7.98
CA PHE A 99 12.90 -3.13 7.16
C PHE A 99 12.17 -2.78 5.87
N SER A 100 12.00 -1.49 5.61
CA SER A 100 11.38 -1.04 4.36
C SER A 100 12.27 -0.12 3.55
N THR A 101 12.08 -0.12 2.24
CA THR A 101 12.59 0.96 1.40
C THR A 101 11.47 1.71 0.70
N SER A 102 11.62 3.03 0.62
CA SER A 102 10.69 3.92 -0.07
C SER A 102 11.43 5.14 -0.62
N LYS A 103 10.72 6.18 -1.03
CA LYS A 103 11.25 7.55 -1.19
C LYS A 103 10.85 8.44 -0.01
N HIS A 104 10.74 7.85 1.18
CA HIS A 104 10.10 8.41 2.38
C HIS A 104 8.65 8.85 2.14
N PHE A 105 7.99 8.21 1.18
CA PHE A 105 6.59 8.46 0.88
C PHE A 105 5.73 7.57 1.76
N TYR A 106 5.15 8.15 2.83
CA TYR A 106 4.22 7.48 3.74
C TYR A 106 4.69 6.10 4.20
N ASP A 107 5.99 5.97 4.47
CA ASP A 107 6.54 4.80 5.10
C ASP A 107 6.03 4.63 6.54
N VAL A 108 5.72 5.73 7.22
CA VAL A 108 5.12 5.74 8.56
C VAL A 108 3.84 4.92 8.65
N THR A 109 2.93 5.01 7.67
CA THR A 109 1.66 4.27 7.69
C THR A 109 1.87 2.79 7.36
N ALA A 110 2.81 2.46 6.47
CA ALA A 110 3.21 1.09 6.19
C ALA A 110 3.85 0.41 7.41
N HIS A 111 4.71 1.15 8.12
CA HIS A 111 5.34 0.67 9.34
C HIS A 111 4.32 0.43 10.44
N LYS A 112 3.42 1.39 10.65
CA LYS A 112 2.42 1.27 11.70
C LYS A 112 1.45 0.11 11.43
N PHE A 113 1.04 -0.09 10.18
CA PHE A 113 0.19 -1.23 9.80
C PHE A 113 0.84 -2.58 10.13
N LEU A 114 2.12 -2.73 9.81
CA LEU A 114 2.81 -3.99 10.09
C LEU A 114 3.06 -4.16 11.60
N GLU A 115 3.38 -3.10 12.31
CA GLU A 115 3.52 -3.10 13.77
C GLU A 115 2.22 -3.60 14.43
N GLU A 116 1.09 -2.99 14.12
CA GLU A 116 -0.22 -3.33 14.69
C GLU A 116 -0.56 -4.81 14.41
N ASN A 117 -0.35 -5.29 13.18
CA ASN A 117 -0.56 -6.69 12.84
C ASN A 117 0.42 -7.66 13.51
N CYS A 118 1.66 -7.24 13.78
CA CYS A 118 2.59 -8.06 14.55
C CYS A 118 2.16 -8.17 16.02
N LEU A 119 1.63 -7.07 16.59
CA LEU A 119 1.12 -7.05 17.96
C LEU A 119 -0.13 -7.94 18.08
N ASP A 120 -1.05 -7.89 17.11
CA ASP A 120 -2.22 -8.79 17.02
C ASP A 120 -1.83 -10.26 17.04
N LEU A 121 -0.81 -10.63 16.26
CA LEU A 121 -0.32 -12.00 16.18
C LEU A 121 0.38 -12.44 17.48
N GLY A 122 0.79 -11.50 18.34
CA GLY A 122 1.44 -11.78 19.61
C GLY A 122 2.98 -11.80 19.55
N PHE A 123 3.59 -11.19 18.53
CA PHE A 123 5.04 -11.05 18.46
C PHE A 123 5.58 -10.10 19.54
N LYS A 124 6.82 -10.35 19.97
CA LYS A 124 7.64 -9.34 20.66
C LYS A 124 8.18 -8.34 19.64
N TYR A 125 7.36 -7.34 19.31
CA TYR A 125 7.67 -6.43 18.22
C TYR A 125 8.74 -5.39 18.61
N ILE A 126 9.69 -5.14 17.72
CA ILE A 126 10.78 -4.16 17.84
C ILE A 126 10.70 -3.20 16.66
N LYS A 127 10.73 -1.89 16.94
CA LYS A 127 10.63 -0.85 15.91
C LYS A 127 11.68 -1.03 14.81
N GLY A 128 11.22 -0.99 13.56
CA GLY A 128 12.05 -1.23 12.38
C GLY A 128 12.77 0.00 11.82
N LEU A 129 13.39 -0.20 10.66
CA LEU A 129 14.10 0.83 9.90
C LEU A 129 13.38 1.11 8.56
N SER A 130 13.12 2.40 8.28
CA SER A 130 12.72 2.87 6.95
C SER A 130 13.88 3.58 6.27
N ALA A 131 14.27 3.12 5.08
CA ALA A 131 15.36 3.67 4.30
C ALA A 131 14.90 4.21 2.94
N ASP A 132 15.63 5.15 2.35
CA ASP A 132 15.51 5.45 0.92
C ASP A 132 16.03 4.26 0.10
N MET A 133 15.46 4.05 -1.08
CA MET A 133 15.94 3.04 -2.03
C MET A 133 17.45 3.13 -2.33
N GLU A 134 18.06 4.32 -2.27
CA GLU A 134 19.47 4.54 -2.59
C GLU A 134 20.42 4.48 -1.36
N ASP A 135 19.91 4.32 -0.13
CA ASP A 135 20.73 4.54 1.08
C ASP A 135 21.83 3.50 1.28
N LEU A 136 21.63 2.23 0.94
CA LEU A 136 22.72 1.24 1.01
C LEU A 136 23.93 1.61 0.14
N MET A 137 23.72 2.42 -0.91
CA MET A 137 24.80 2.89 -1.77
C MET A 137 25.66 3.99 -1.14
N LYS A 138 25.26 4.52 0.01
CA LYS A 138 25.96 5.56 0.75
C LYS A 138 26.57 4.98 2.03
N LYS A 139 27.64 5.60 2.52
CA LYS A 139 28.29 5.14 3.74
C LYS A 139 27.37 5.31 4.95
N GLU A 140 26.67 6.44 5.02
CA GLU A 140 25.71 6.74 6.07
C GLU A 140 24.59 5.68 6.13
N GLY A 141 24.01 5.31 4.99
CA GLY A 141 22.96 4.31 4.97
C GLY A 141 23.44 2.88 5.28
N GLN A 142 24.71 2.56 5.01
CA GLN A 142 25.33 1.32 5.49
C GLN A 142 25.49 1.34 7.03
N ASP A 143 25.92 2.47 7.58
CA ASP A 143 26.08 2.64 9.02
C ASP A 143 24.72 2.62 9.73
N ASP A 144 23.68 3.22 9.15
CA ASP A 144 22.30 3.15 9.67
C ASP A 144 21.77 1.71 9.68
N ALA A 145 22.01 0.93 8.62
CA ALA A 145 21.62 -0.48 8.58
C ALA A 145 22.33 -1.31 9.65
N ILE A 146 23.62 -1.08 9.85
CA ILE A 146 24.43 -1.73 10.89
C ILE A 146 23.93 -1.34 12.29
N ASN A 147 23.67 -0.06 12.52
CA ASN A 147 23.18 0.45 13.80
C ASN A 147 21.78 -0.11 14.12
N PHE A 148 20.90 -0.18 13.12
CA PHE A 148 19.62 -0.86 13.23
C PHE A 148 19.77 -2.31 13.68
N PHE A 149 20.69 -3.06 13.07
CA PHE A 149 20.86 -4.47 13.39
C PHE A 149 21.50 -4.68 14.77
N ASN A 150 22.49 -3.87 15.15
CA ASN A 150 23.02 -3.87 16.51
C ASN A 150 21.96 -3.52 17.55
N TYR A 151 21.08 -2.56 17.25
CA TYR A 151 19.96 -2.19 18.12
C TYR A 151 18.95 -3.33 18.27
N LEU A 152 18.66 -4.04 17.18
CA LEU A 152 17.84 -5.25 17.19
C LEU A 152 18.42 -6.32 18.12
N ILE A 153 19.72 -6.63 17.98
CA ILE A 153 20.43 -7.59 18.85
C ILE A 153 20.29 -7.18 20.32
N PHE A 154 20.60 -5.91 20.63
CA PHE A 154 20.48 -5.37 21.98
C PHE A 154 19.07 -5.56 22.57
N PHE A 155 18.02 -5.27 21.79
CA PHE A 155 16.64 -5.47 22.25
C PHE A 155 16.32 -6.94 22.55
N ILE A 156 16.76 -7.84 21.69
CA ILE A 156 16.53 -9.28 21.86
C ILE A 156 17.24 -9.81 23.10
N GLU A 157 18.53 -9.49 23.26
CA GLU A 157 19.34 -9.95 24.40
C GLU A 157 18.80 -9.46 25.75
N ASN A 158 18.17 -8.27 25.77
CA ASN A 158 17.58 -7.69 26.96
C ASN A 158 16.07 -7.94 27.08
N ASN A 159 15.48 -8.75 26.18
CA ASN A 159 14.05 -9.05 26.10
C ASN A 159 13.18 -7.77 26.14
N LEU A 160 13.57 -6.76 25.37
CA LEU A 160 12.86 -5.49 25.21
C LEU A 160 11.99 -5.52 23.94
N TYR A 161 10.77 -5.01 24.04
CA TYR A 161 9.84 -4.94 22.91
C TYR A 161 8.70 -3.95 23.20
N THR A 162 8.00 -3.53 22.14
CA THR A 162 6.79 -2.70 22.22
C THR A 162 5.70 -3.46 22.97
N GLN A 163 5.09 -2.83 23.98
CA GLN A 163 3.96 -3.41 24.68
C GLN A 163 2.70 -3.33 23.83
N ASN A 164 1.99 -4.46 23.74
CA ASN A 164 0.68 -4.49 23.12
C ASN A 164 -0.35 -3.88 24.09
N ILE A 165 -1.04 -2.83 23.66
CA ILE A 165 -2.24 -2.34 24.32
C ILE A 165 -3.40 -3.15 23.74
N ASN A 166 -3.66 -4.32 24.31
CA ASN A 166 -4.79 -5.16 23.89
C ASN A 166 -6.10 -4.41 24.16
N LEU A 167 -6.66 -3.79 23.13
CA LEU A 167 -8.02 -3.30 23.16
C LEU A 167 -8.94 -4.49 22.93
N LYS A 168 -9.83 -4.77 23.89
CA LYS A 168 -10.90 -5.74 23.67
C LYS A 168 -11.91 -5.07 22.74
N TYR A 169 -12.10 -5.64 21.56
CA TYR A 169 -13.21 -5.26 20.69
C TYR A 169 -14.50 -5.86 21.27
N GLU A 170 -15.54 -5.02 21.38
CA GLU A 170 -16.88 -5.49 21.73
C GLU A 170 -17.52 -6.18 20.53
N ASP A 171 -18.47 -7.09 20.82
CA ASP A 171 -19.22 -7.78 19.78
C ASP A 171 -20.01 -6.78 18.92
N LYS A 172 -19.82 -6.88 17.61
CA LYS A 172 -20.44 -5.98 16.65
C LYS A 172 -21.94 -6.29 16.50
N ILE A 173 -22.78 -5.28 16.72
CA ILE A 173 -24.22 -5.38 16.49
C ILE A 173 -24.49 -5.23 14.99
N ILE A 174 -25.13 -6.24 14.38
CA ILE A 174 -25.51 -6.18 12.97
C ILE A 174 -26.60 -5.12 12.77
N TYR A 175 -26.28 -4.15 11.92
CA TYR A 175 -27.19 -3.11 11.49
C TYR A 175 -28.38 -3.71 10.73
N LYS A 176 -29.58 -3.39 11.19
CA LYS A 176 -30.83 -3.75 10.52
C LYS A 176 -31.25 -2.62 9.60
N ARG A 177 -31.49 -2.97 8.33
CA ARG A 177 -31.97 -2.03 7.32
C ARG A 177 -33.22 -1.28 7.79
N ARG A 178 -33.25 0.03 7.54
CA ARG A 178 -34.43 0.87 7.74
C ARG A 178 -35.34 0.88 6.50
N PHE A 179 -34.82 0.52 5.33
CA PHE A 179 -35.59 0.51 4.08
C PHE A 179 -35.58 -0.86 3.41
N ASN A 180 -36.76 -1.27 2.92
CA ASN A 180 -36.95 -2.57 2.27
C ASN A 180 -36.64 -2.57 0.75
N ASN A 181 -36.67 -1.42 0.05
CA ASN A 181 -36.54 -1.33 -1.42
C ASN A 181 -35.81 -0.06 -1.86
N ASN A 182 -35.09 -0.12 -2.99
CA ASN A 182 -34.54 1.04 -3.70
C ASN A 182 -35.66 2.01 -4.13
N ILE A 183 -35.56 3.27 -3.68
CA ILE A 183 -36.49 4.33 -4.08
C ILE A 183 -36.38 4.58 -5.59
N GLU A 184 -37.49 4.45 -6.32
CA GLU A 184 -37.63 4.89 -7.72
C GLU A 184 -37.57 6.42 -7.80
N ASN A 185 -36.96 6.97 -8.86
CA ASN A 185 -36.72 8.41 -9.12
C ASN A 185 -35.47 9.06 -8.49
N LYS A 186 -34.31 8.39 -8.57
CA LYS A 186 -33.00 9.03 -8.32
C LYS A 186 -32.61 9.98 -9.46
N ASP A 187 -31.96 11.09 -9.13
CA ASP A 187 -31.45 12.02 -10.14
C ASP A 187 -30.29 11.36 -10.91
N GLY A 188 -30.47 11.19 -12.23
CA GLY A 188 -29.49 10.58 -13.13
C GLY A 188 -28.48 11.55 -13.74
N SER A 189 -28.48 12.83 -13.34
CA SER A 189 -27.56 13.85 -13.83
C SER A 189 -26.11 13.68 -13.32
N LYS A 190 -25.93 12.85 -12.29
CA LYS A 190 -24.64 12.53 -11.67
C LYS A 190 -24.46 11.02 -11.53
N ASP A 191 -23.23 10.55 -11.72
CA ASP A 191 -22.81 9.16 -11.48
C ASP A 191 -22.00 9.07 -10.18
N VAL A 192 -22.56 8.45 -9.14
CA VAL A 192 -21.83 8.20 -7.89
C VAL A 192 -21.54 6.71 -7.76
N LEU A 193 -20.26 6.39 -7.56
CA LEU A 193 -19.77 5.03 -7.43
C LEU A 193 -19.53 4.69 -5.96
N ILE A 194 -20.19 3.64 -5.45
CA ILE A 194 -19.74 2.94 -4.25
C ILE A 194 -18.71 1.90 -4.68
N LEU A 195 -17.45 2.08 -4.31
CA LEU A 195 -16.42 1.06 -4.48
C LEU A 195 -16.30 0.27 -3.19
N SER A 196 -16.92 -0.91 -3.16
CA SER A 196 -17.03 -1.72 -1.96
C SER A 196 -15.96 -2.81 -1.89
N ASN A 197 -15.69 -3.28 -0.67
CA ASN A 197 -14.85 -4.43 -0.39
C ASN A 197 -15.58 -5.45 0.50
N THR A 198 -16.81 -5.76 0.12
CA THR A 198 -17.75 -6.53 0.93
C THR A 198 -17.53 -8.03 0.74
N SER A 199 -17.44 -8.78 1.84
CA SER A 199 -17.47 -10.26 1.78
C SER A 199 -18.91 -10.73 1.53
N LYS A 200 -19.08 -11.97 1.04
CA LYS A 200 -20.43 -12.53 0.79
C LYS A 200 -21.27 -12.64 2.06
N ASP A 201 -20.60 -12.83 3.20
CA ASP A 201 -21.25 -13.06 4.49
C ASP A 201 -21.22 -11.79 5.38
N ASP A 202 -20.78 -10.65 4.84
CA ASP A 202 -20.74 -9.36 5.56
C ASP A 202 -22.10 -8.66 5.52
N GLU A 203 -23.09 -9.30 6.15
CA GLU A 203 -24.49 -8.81 6.22
C GLU A 203 -24.55 -7.35 6.71
N ASN A 204 -23.69 -6.99 7.66
CA ASN A 204 -23.69 -5.67 8.25
C ASN A 204 -23.33 -4.58 7.24
N LEU A 205 -22.18 -4.71 6.55
CA LEU A 205 -21.78 -3.71 5.55
C LEU A 205 -22.76 -3.68 4.37
N ILE A 206 -23.29 -4.84 3.96
CA ILE A 206 -24.33 -4.92 2.92
C ILE A 206 -25.55 -4.09 3.32
N ASN A 207 -26.06 -4.26 4.54
CA ASN A 207 -27.23 -3.54 5.03
C ASN A 207 -26.99 -2.02 5.07
N ILE A 208 -25.81 -1.57 5.50
CA ILE A 208 -25.45 -0.15 5.55
C ILE A 208 -25.36 0.45 4.14
N ILE A 209 -24.70 -0.24 3.20
CA ILE A 209 -24.59 0.19 1.79
C ILE A 209 -25.98 0.33 1.16
N GLU A 210 -26.86 -0.65 1.38
CA GLU A 210 -28.21 -0.64 0.82
C GLU A 210 -29.05 0.51 1.36
N ASP A 211 -28.97 0.81 2.65
CA ASP A 211 -29.64 1.98 3.21
C ASP A 211 -29.05 3.30 2.71
N PHE A 212 -27.72 3.38 2.50
CA PHE A 212 -27.11 4.56 1.90
C PHE A 212 -27.62 4.80 0.47
N LYS A 213 -27.66 3.77 -0.39
CA LYS A 213 -28.25 3.86 -1.74
C LYS A 213 -29.69 4.37 -1.70
N ASN A 214 -30.43 4.00 -0.66
CA ASN A 214 -31.81 4.44 -0.45
C ASN A 214 -31.94 5.91 -0.12
N ILE A 215 -31.07 6.47 0.72
CA ILE A 215 -31.17 7.89 1.11
C ILE A 215 -30.44 8.84 0.16
N PHE A 216 -29.44 8.37 -0.58
CA PHE A 216 -28.62 9.25 -1.41
C PHE A 216 -29.39 9.72 -2.66
N PRO A 217 -29.43 11.02 -3.00
CA PRO A 217 -30.35 11.54 -4.02
C PRO A 217 -29.95 11.21 -5.47
N TYR A 218 -28.67 11.03 -5.77
CA TYR A 218 -28.21 10.72 -7.12
C TYR A 218 -28.20 9.21 -7.41
N LYS A 219 -28.24 8.86 -8.70
CA LYS A 219 -28.04 7.49 -9.14
C LYS A 219 -26.71 6.97 -8.60
N THR A 220 -26.80 5.85 -7.89
CA THR A 220 -25.65 5.21 -7.25
C THR A 220 -25.49 3.81 -7.81
N ARG A 221 -24.28 3.48 -8.23
CA ARG A 221 -23.90 2.13 -8.64
C ARG A 221 -22.83 1.60 -7.70
N GLU A 222 -22.80 0.28 -7.53
CA GLU A 222 -21.81 -0.39 -6.70
C GLU A 222 -20.90 -1.24 -7.57
N ILE A 223 -19.61 -1.22 -7.24
CA ILE A 223 -18.61 -2.17 -7.72
C ILE A 223 -17.97 -2.78 -6.48
N ASN A 224 -18.19 -4.07 -6.26
CA ASN A 224 -17.47 -4.82 -5.22
C ASN A 224 -16.14 -5.32 -5.78
N ILE A 225 -15.04 -4.82 -5.22
CA ILE A 225 -13.70 -5.13 -5.73
C ILE A 225 -13.29 -6.58 -5.45
N ARG A 226 -13.96 -7.28 -4.52
CA ARG A 226 -13.74 -8.72 -4.29
C ARG A 226 -14.20 -9.57 -5.47
N GLU A 227 -15.09 -9.06 -6.31
CA GLU A 227 -15.65 -9.78 -7.46
C GLU A 227 -14.81 -9.61 -8.74
N TYR A 228 -13.91 -8.62 -8.76
CA TYR A 228 -13.04 -8.41 -9.91
C TYR A 228 -11.96 -9.51 -9.99
N ASN A 229 -11.86 -10.18 -11.14
CA ASN A 229 -10.95 -11.30 -11.33
C ASN A 229 -9.50 -10.83 -11.64
N PHE A 230 -8.78 -10.39 -10.62
CA PHE A 230 -7.38 -9.99 -10.75
C PHE A 230 -6.46 -11.18 -11.10
N HIS A 231 -5.65 -11.03 -12.15
CA HIS A 231 -4.63 -12.02 -12.47
C HIS A 231 -3.39 -11.97 -11.56
N GLY A 232 -3.32 -11.02 -10.62
CA GLY A 232 -2.27 -10.93 -9.59
C GLY A 232 -2.02 -9.48 -9.16
N GLY A 233 -1.17 -9.29 -8.15
CA GLY A 233 -0.77 -7.96 -7.64
C GLY A 233 0.35 -7.29 -8.43
N CYS A 234 0.59 -6.00 -8.17
CA CYS A 234 1.65 -5.26 -8.86
C CYS A 234 3.00 -5.98 -8.74
N LEU A 235 3.70 -6.14 -9.87
CA LEU A 235 4.98 -6.84 -9.93
C LEU A 235 6.19 -5.92 -9.71
N GLY A 236 5.98 -4.61 -9.60
CA GLY A 236 7.07 -3.63 -9.60
C GLY A 236 7.92 -3.64 -10.88
N CYS A 237 7.39 -4.16 -12.00
CA CYS A 237 8.16 -4.41 -13.22
C CYS A 237 8.54 -3.15 -14.02
N PHE A 238 8.00 -1.97 -13.65
CA PHE A 238 8.17 -0.69 -14.33
C PHE A 238 7.71 -0.63 -15.81
N GLY A 239 7.07 -1.67 -16.34
CA GLY A 239 6.58 -1.68 -17.73
C GLY A 239 5.53 -0.60 -18.03
N CYS A 240 4.59 -0.38 -17.10
CA CYS A 240 3.55 0.65 -17.23
C CYS A 240 4.10 2.08 -17.13
N ALA A 241 5.20 2.31 -16.40
CA ALA A 241 5.81 3.64 -16.30
C ALA A 241 6.31 4.17 -17.67
N ILE A 242 6.66 3.25 -18.57
CA ILE A 242 7.19 3.55 -19.91
C ILE A 242 6.07 3.53 -20.96
N THR A 243 5.21 2.52 -20.89
CA THR A 243 4.22 2.23 -21.96
C THR A 243 2.80 2.71 -21.65
N GLY A 244 2.52 3.05 -20.39
CA GLY A 244 1.17 3.33 -19.91
C GLY A 244 0.27 2.11 -19.78
N LYS A 245 0.77 0.89 -20.04
CA LYS A 245 0.00 -0.36 -20.00
C LYS A 245 0.58 -1.36 -19.00
N CYS A 246 -0.29 -1.99 -18.22
CA CYS A 246 0.10 -3.06 -17.31
C CYS A 246 0.51 -4.33 -18.08
N VAL A 247 1.31 -5.18 -17.44
CA VAL A 247 1.70 -6.49 -18.00
C VAL A 247 0.57 -7.52 -17.88
N TYR A 248 -0.33 -7.33 -16.92
CA TYR A 248 -1.53 -8.15 -16.78
C TYR A 248 -2.50 -7.90 -17.94
N LYS A 249 -3.20 -8.96 -18.33
CA LYS A 249 -4.18 -8.98 -19.42
C LYS A 249 -5.59 -9.30 -18.93
N ASP A 250 -5.89 -8.96 -17.67
CA ASP A 250 -7.20 -9.13 -17.04
C ASP A 250 -8.19 -8.01 -17.40
N GLY A 251 -7.77 -6.99 -18.15
CA GLY A 251 -8.61 -5.86 -18.54
C GLY A 251 -8.71 -4.75 -17.48
N PHE A 252 -7.89 -4.81 -16.43
CA PHE A 252 -8.01 -3.89 -15.29
C PHE A 252 -7.77 -2.43 -15.68
N ASP A 253 -6.84 -2.18 -16.61
CA ASP A 253 -6.53 -0.83 -17.08
C ASP A 253 -7.77 -0.15 -17.70
N ASP A 254 -8.55 -0.90 -18.48
CA ASP A 254 -9.77 -0.39 -19.13
C ASP A 254 -10.91 -0.27 -18.12
N PHE A 255 -11.05 -1.27 -17.23
CA PHE A 255 -12.01 -1.24 -16.13
C PHE A 255 -11.81 -0.01 -15.22
N LEU A 256 -10.57 0.26 -14.81
CA LEU A 256 -10.23 1.41 -13.98
C LEU A 256 -10.63 2.74 -14.66
N ARG A 257 -10.30 2.90 -15.95
CA ARG A 257 -10.55 4.13 -16.70
C ARG A 257 -12.01 4.35 -17.07
N ASN A 258 -12.73 3.27 -17.35
CA ASN A 258 -14.09 3.36 -17.88
C ASN A 258 -15.17 3.19 -16.82
N GLU A 259 -14.93 2.34 -15.82
CA GLU A 259 -15.92 2.02 -14.79
C GLU A 259 -15.67 2.75 -13.48
N ILE A 260 -14.43 3.18 -13.16
CA ILE A 260 -14.14 3.86 -11.89
C ILE A 260 -13.88 5.35 -12.10
N GLN A 261 -12.94 5.72 -12.98
CA GLN A 261 -12.50 7.11 -13.17
C GLN A 261 -13.56 8.06 -13.78
N LYS A 262 -14.67 7.54 -14.30
CA LYS A 262 -15.72 8.37 -14.90
C LYS A 262 -16.77 8.87 -13.92
N ALA A 263 -16.77 8.35 -12.68
CA ALA A 263 -17.74 8.78 -11.68
C ALA A 263 -17.53 10.26 -11.30
N ASP A 264 -18.63 10.96 -10.99
CA ASP A 264 -18.60 12.33 -10.45
C ASP A 264 -18.10 12.34 -8.99
N ALA A 265 -18.30 11.25 -8.26
CA ALA A 265 -17.82 11.05 -6.89
C ALA A 265 -17.67 9.55 -6.55
N ILE A 266 -16.83 9.26 -5.55
CA ILE A 266 -16.60 7.89 -5.06
C ILE A 266 -16.86 7.80 -3.56
N ILE A 267 -17.56 6.74 -3.16
CA ILE A 267 -17.71 6.34 -1.77
C ILE A 267 -17.00 4.99 -1.61
N TYR A 268 -15.98 4.94 -0.77
CA TYR A 268 -15.31 3.69 -0.45
C TYR A 268 -16.05 3.01 0.69
N ALA A 269 -16.38 1.73 0.53
CA ALA A 269 -17.13 0.99 1.54
C ALA A 269 -16.41 -0.31 1.93
N PHE A 270 -16.05 -0.48 3.20
CA PHE A 270 -15.33 -1.67 3.65
C PHE A 270 -15.53 -1.94 5.14
N THR A 271 -15.32 -3.20 5.52
CA THR A 271 -15.15 -3.60 6.91
C THR A 271 -13.68 -3.51 7.27
N ILE A 272 -13.38 -2.96 8.45
CA ILE A 272 -12.00 -2.92 8.96
C ILE A 272 -11.56 -4.36 9.21
N GLU A 273 -10.49 -4.74 8.53
CA GLU A 273 -9.80 -6.00 8.73
C GLU A 273 -8.32 -5.70 8.89
N ASN A 274 -7.67 -6.29 9.88
CA ASN A 274 -6.21 -6.22 10.05
C ASN A 274 -5.67 -4.77 10.14
N HIS A 275 -6.36 -3.88 10.88
CA HIS A 275 -6.05 -2.44 10.98
C HIS A 275 -6.13 -1.67 9.65
N TYR A 276 -6.79 -2.24 8.64
CA TYR A 276 -6.99 -1.59 7.35
C TYR A 276 -8.28 -2.07 6.66
N THR A 277 -8.16 -2.98 5.69
CA THR A 277 -9.21 -3.57 4.84
C THR A 277 -8.78 -5.00 4.50
N HIS A 278 -9.61 -5.78 3.81
CA HIS A 278 -9.13 -7.04 3.23
C HIS A 278 -8.10 -6.79 2.13
N SER A 279 -7.12 -7.68 1.99
CA SER A 279 -6.00 -7.58 1.05
C SER A 279 -6.43 -7.42 -0.40
N SER A 280 -7.62 -7.88 -0.80
CA SER A 280 -8.17 -7.63 -2.14
C SER A 280 -8.38 -6.15 -2.46
N PHE A 281 -8.68 -5.30 -1.47
CA PHE A 281 -8.75 -3.86 -1.71
C PHE A 281 -7.34 -3.30 -1.92
N LYS A 282 -6.36 -3.76 -1.13
CA LYS A 282 -4.95 -3.42 -1.37
C LYS A 282 -4.44 -3.90 -2.73
N LEU A 283 -4.92 -5.05 -3.21
CA LEU A 283 -4.65 -5.56 -4.55
C LEU A 283 -5.12 -4.56 -5.62
N TYR A 284 -6.35 -4.07 -5.51
CA TYR A 284 -6.87 -3.02 -6.37
C TYR A 284 -5.98 -1.77 -6.35
N GLU A 285 -5.62 -1.29 -5.16
CA GLU A 285 -4.80 -0.09 -4.99
C GLU A 285 -3.40 -0.22 -5.61
N ASP A 286 -2.74 -1.35 -5.40
CA ASP A 286 -1.45 -1.61 -6.03
C ASP A 286 -1.58 -1.75 -7.54
N ARG A 287 -2.70 -2.27 -8.03
CA ARG A 287 -2.93 -2.37 -9.47
C ARG A 287 -3.14 -1.01 -10.14
N GLN A 288 -3.51 0.03 -9.38
CA GLN A 288 -3.56 1.42 -9.89
C GLN A 288 -2.20 1.99 -10.26
N PHE A 289 -1.07 1.35 -9.91
CA PHE A 289 0.25 1.74 -10.43
C PHE A 289 0.34 1.71 -11.96
N CYS A 290 -0.60 1.07 -12.67
CA CYS A 290 -0.74 1.23 -14.12
C CYS A 290 -0.95 2.70 -14.52
N ASN A 291 -1.56 3.51 -13.66
CA ASN A 291 -1.76 4.94 -13.85
C ASN A 291 -0.56 5.77 -13.36
N GLY A 292 0.48 5.16 -12.79
CA GLY A 292 1.66 5.87 -12.28
C GLY A 292 1.32 6.74 -11.08
N HIS A 293 1.85 7.96 -11.05
CA HIS A 293 1.62 8.94 -9.99
C HIS A 293 0.51 9.93 -10.36
N ARG A 294 -0.42 9.48 -11.19
CA ARG A 294 -1.63 10.21 -11.57
C ARG A 294 -2.75 9.61 -10.75
N THR A 295 -3.20 10.31 -9.72
CA THR A 295 -4.20 9.79 -8.80
C THR A 295 -5.50 9.50 -9.56
N VAL A 296 -6.03 8.28 -9.40
CA VAL A 296 -7.20 7.81 -10.15
C VAL A 296 -8.42 8.69 -9.90
N THR A 297 -8.57 9.14 -8.66
CA THR A 297 -9.70 9.93 -8.20
C THR A 297 -9.40 11.42 -8.18
N GLU A 298 -8.35 11.91 -8.86
CA GLU A 298 -7.87 13.29 -8.66
C GLU A 298 -8.98 14.34 -8.67
N GLY A 299 -9.06 15.15 -7.61
CA GLY A 299 -10.02 16.25 -7.50
C GLY A 299 -11.47 15.85 -7.25
N MET A 300 -11.82 14.55 -7.28
CA MET A 300 -13.20 14.10 -7.03
C MET A 300 -13.59 14.27 -5.56
N PRO A 301 -14.87 14.57 -5.24
CA PRO A 301 -15.40 14.34 -3.91
C PRO A 301 -15.31 12.86 -3.54
N ILE A 302 -14.81 12.58 -2.34
CA ILE A 302 -14.74 11.21 -1.82
C ILE A 302 -15.38 11.12 -0.43
N GLY A 303 -15.98 9.97 -0.12
CA GLY A 303 -16.54 9.66 1.19
C GLY A 303 -16.27 8.21 1.56
N TYR A 304 -16.54 7.86 2.80
CA TYR A 304 -16.29 6.51 3.30
C TYR A 304 -17.48 5.98 4.10
N ILE A 305 -17.79 4.70 3.91
CA ILE A 305 -18.64 3.87 4.76
C ILE A 305 -17.72 2.80 5.35
N ILE A 306 -17.46 2.87 6.64
CA ILE A 306 -16.52 1.99 7.32
C ILE A 306 -17.25 1.21 8.38
N SER A 307 -17.09 -0.10 8.33
CA SER A 307 -17.70 -0.97 9.30
C SER A 307 -16.64 -1.50 10.27
N GLY A 308 -16.75 -1.15 11.56
CA GLY A 308 -15.74 -1.40 12.60
C GLY A 308 -15.31 -0.13 13.35
N ASP A 309 -14.47 -0.30 14.37
CA ASP A 309 -13.99 0.77 15.28
C ASP A 309 -12.97 1.70 14.62
N TYR A 310 -13.44 2.49 13.65
CA TYR A 310 -12.62 3.47 12.93
C TYR A 310 -11.95 4.50 13.86
N ASP A 311 -12.60 4.86 14.97
CA ASP A 311 -12.12 5.90 15.87
C ASP A 311 -10.85 5.46 16.63
N SER A 312 -10.68 4.15 16.84
CA SER A 312 -9.45 3.57 17.39
C SER A 312 -8.30 3.41 16.37
N GLU A 313 -8.61 3.40 15.07
CA GLU A 313 -7.67 3.10 14.00
C GLU A 313 -6.95 4.37 13.48
N TYR A 314 -6.10 4.97 14.33
CA TYR A 314 -5.39 6.22 13.99
C TYR A 314 -4.53 6.12 12.71
N ASN A 315 -3.96 4.95 12.46
CA ASN A 315 -3.19 4.72 11.24
C ASN A 315 -4.08 4.73 9.99
N LEU A 316 -5.26 4.09 10.06
CA LEU A 316 -6.26 4.12 8.99
C LEU A 316 -6.78 5.55 8.76
N GLN A 317 -7.05 6.30 9.83
CA GLN A 317 -7.44 7.72 9.74
C GLN A 317 -6.40 8.53 8.98
N THR A 318 -5.13 8.40 9.37
CA THR A 318 -4.00 9.07 8.71
C THR A 318 -3.94 8.68 7.23
N LEU A 319 -4.09 7.40 6.92
CA LEU A 319 -4.02 6.88 5.55
C LEU A 319 -5.17 7.39 4.67
N ILE A 320 -6.40 7.45 5.18
CA ILE A 320 -7.56 7.99 4.46
C ILE A 320 -7.35 9.48 4.15
N GLU A 321 -6.98 10.27 5.16
CA GLU A 321 -6.75 11.71 4.99
C GLU A 321 -5.60 11.95 4.00
N SER A 322 -4.49 11.23 4.17
CA SER A 322 -3.31 11.37 3.33
C SER A 322 -3.58 11.08 1.85
N ARG A 323 -4.40 10.06 1.57
CA ARG A 323 -4.81 9.74 0.19
C ARG A 323 -5.68 10.82 -0.41
N ALA A 324 -6.64 11.33 0.36
CA ALA A 324 -7.49 12.43 -0.09
C ALA A 324 -6.64 13.66 -0.43
N GLU A 325 -5.71 14.01 0.46
CA GLU A 325 -4.85 15.19 0.34
C GLU A 325 -3.85 15.10 -0.82
N VAL A 326 -3.22 13.94 -1.02
CA VAL A 326 -2.34 13.70 -2.17
C VAL A 326 -3.15 13.72 -3.48
N GLY A 327 -4.35 13.14 -3.47
CA GLY A 327 -5.26 13.16 -4.62
C GLY A 327 -5.95 14.50 -4.88
N GLY A 328 -5.80 15.50 -4.00
CA GLY A 328 -6.53 16.76 -4.07
C GLY A 328 -8.05 16.59 -3.96
N ASN A 329 -8.49 15.48 -3.34
CA ASN A 329 -9.88 15.13 -3.18
C ASN A 329 -10.54 15.99 -2.10
N PHE A 330 -11.82 16.28 -2.28
CA PHE A 330 -12.65 16.80 -1.19
C PHE A 330 -13.15 15.62 -0.36
N LEU A 331 -12.49 15.35 0.76
CA LEU A 331 -12.96 14.36 1.74
C LEU A 331 -14.22 14.90 2.43
N THR A 332 -15.35 14.25 2.15
CA THR A 332 -16.69 14.67 2.57
C THR A 332 -16.97 14.29 4.01
N HIS A 333 -17.31 13.03 4.25
CA HIS A 333 -17.62 12.45 5.55
C HIS A 333 -17.18 10.98 5.60
N ILE A 334 -16.96 10.50 6.81
CA ILE A 334 -16.62 9.10 7.09
C ILE A 334 -17.70 8.56 8.01
N ALA A 335 -18.64 7.80 7.45
CA ALA A 335 -19.70 7.16 8.21
C ALA A 335 -19.16 5.83 8.76
N ASN A 336 -19.08 5.70 10.09
CA ASN A 336 -18.75 4.44 10.75
C ASN A 336 -19.81 4.00 11.75
N ASP A 337 -19.94 2.69 11.90
CA ASP A 337 -21.03 2.03 12.64
C ASP A 337 -20.69 1.67 14.09
N TYR A 338 -19.44 1.84 14.51
CA TYR A 338 -19.02 1.48 15.86
C TYR A 338 -19.47 2.50 16.89
N ASN A 339 -20.32 2.07 17.84
CA ASN A 339 -20.86 2.90 18.93
C ASN A 339 -21.51 4.21 18.47
N LYS A 340 -22.08 4.22 17.26
CA LYS A 340 -22.72 5.39 16.64
C LYS A 340 -24.06 5.03 16.01
N ASP A 341 -24.95 6.04 15.90
CA ASP A 341 -26.13 5.92 15.04
C ASP A 341 -25.70 6.02 13.58
N ILE A 342 -25.39 4.87 12.98
CA ILE A 342 -24.90 4.77 11.61
C ILE A 342 -25.84 5.47 10.62
N TYR A 343 -27.16 5.45 10.82
CA TYR A 343 -28.08 6.11 9.89
C TYR A 343 -27.86 7.63 9.84
N ASN A 344 -27.68 8.27 11.00
CA ASN A 344 -27.38 9.70 11.05
C ASN A 344 -26.02 10.01 10.40
N GLU A 345 -25.05 9.12 10.53
CA GLU A 345 -23.76 9.23 9.82
C GLU A 345 -23.91 9.10 8.30
N LEU A 346 -24.80 8.21 7.82
CA LEU A 346 -25.14 8.09 6.40
C LEU A 346 -25.87 9.35 5.88
N GLU A 347 -26.76 9.95 6.67
CA GLU A 347 -27.44 11.20 6.31
C GLU A 347 -26.44 12.37 6.17
N LYS A 348 -25.48 12.48 7.10
CA LYS A 348 -24.37 13.46 6.99
C LYS A 348 -23.54 13.21 5.74
N LEU A 349 -23.12 11.97 5.49
CA LEU A 349 -22.37 11.60 4.29
C LEU A 349 -23.14 11.97 3.03
N SER A 350 -24.43 11.61 2.95
CA SER A 350 -25.29 11.91 1.81
C SER A 350 -25.37 13.42 1.55
N SER A 351 -25.63 14.20 2.60
CA SER A 351 -25.85 15.64 2.51
C SER A 351 -24.58 16.40 2.11
N ILE A 352 -23.45 16.09 2.75
CA ILE A 352 -22.15 16.71 2.47
C ILE A 352 -21.65 16.29 1.09
N MET A 353 -21.79 15.01 0.72
CA MET A 353 -21.41 14.52 -0.61
C MET A 353 -22.21 15.22 -1.71
N LYS A 354 -23.54 15.30 -1.56
CA LYS A 354 -24.39 16.01 -2.52
C LYS A 354 -23.94 17.47 -2.68
N TYR A 355 -23.72 18.16 -1.56
CA TYR A 355 -23.25 19.54 -1.58
C TYR A 355 -21.89 19.68 -2.29
N ALA A 356 -20.95 18.76 -2.03
CA ALA A 356 -19.63 18.77 -2.65
C ALA A 356 -19.69 18.58 -4.17
N ILE A 357 -20.55 17.68 -4.64
CA ILE A 357 -20.78 17.43 -6.08
C ILE A 357 -21.37 18.68 -6.75
N ASP A 358 -22.42 19.25 -6.17
CA ASP A 358 -23.16 20.37 -6.76
C ASP A 358 -22.32 21.64 -6.86
N ASN A 359 -21.51 21.89 -5.83
CA ASN A 359 -20.70 23.10 -5.70
C ASN A 359 -19.26 22.91 -6.14
N LYS A 360 -18.89 21.72 -6.64
CA LYS A 360 -17.52 21.37 -7.06
C LYS A 360 -16.49 21.73 -5.98
N CYS A 361 -16.79 21.36 -4.74
CA CYS A 361 -15.99 21.77 -3.60
C CYS A 361 -14.54 21.27 -3.71
N THR A 362 -13.60 22.11 -3.30
CA THR A 362 -12.18 21.79 -3.19
C THR A 362 -11.63 22.33 -1.86
N ARG A 363 -10.45 21.85 -1.45
CA ARG A 363 -9.76 22.34 -0.23
C ARG A 363 -8.27 22.59 -0.54
N PRO A 364 -7.64 23.58 0.11
CA PRO A 364 -6.19 23.70 0.08
C PRO A 364 -5.56 22.48 0.75
N LYS A 365 -4.39 22.06 0.25
CA LYS A 365 -3.67 20.89 0.77
C LYS A 365 -3.10 21.16 2.17
N ASN A 366 -3.25 20.22 3.08
CA ASN A 366 -2.60 20.22 4.38
C ASN A 366 -1.15 19.66 4.30
N PHE A 367 -0.54 19.38 5.46
CA PHE A 367 0.82 18.82 5.52
C PHE A 367 0.98 17.51 4.73
N TYR A 368 0.00 16.60 4.83
CA TYR A 368 0.00 15.32 4.12
C TYR A 368 0.03 15.52 2.60
N GLY A 369 -0.85 16.39 2.08
CA GLY A 369 -0.91 16.68 0.66
C GLY A 369 0.34 17.39 0.15
N VAL A 370 0.84 18.38 0.88
CA VAL A 370 2.05 19.14 0.51
C VAL A 370 3.30 18.26 0.54
N GLY A 371 3.52 17.52 1.63
CA GLY A 371 4.68 16.66 1.81
C GLY A 371 4.74 15.55 0.77
N GLY A 372 3.64 14.80 0.63
CA GLY A 372 3.55 13.71 -0.34
C GLY A 372 3.75 14.18 -1.79
N MET A 373 3.11 15.28 -2.17
CA MET A 373 3.24 15.80 -3.53
C MET A 373 4.63 16.35 -3.83
N LYS A 374 5.35 16.92 -2.86
CA LYS A 374 6.74 17.36 -3.06
C LYS A 374 7.65 16.18 -3.39
N ILE A 375 7.52 15.06 -2.68
CA ILE A 375 8.30 13.84 -2.96
C ILE A 375 8.07 13.35 -4.39
N PHE A 376 6.81 13.21 -4.81
CA PHE A 376 6.48 12.75 -6.16
C PHE A 376 6.87 13.76 -7.24
N ARG A 377 6.59 15.04 -7.03
CA ARG A 377 6.96 16.12 -7.93
C ARG A 377 8.47 16.10 -8.22
N ASP A 378 9.30 15.99 -7.18
CA ASP A 378 10.76 15.94 -7.32
C ASP A 378 11.22 14.65 -8.01
N LEU A 379 10.68 13.50 -7.59
CA LEU A 379 10.99 12.20 -8.18
C LEU A 379 10.71 12.19 -9.69
N ILE A 380 9.49 12.58 -10.10
CA ILE A 380 9.06 12.53 -11.49
C ILE A 380 9.84 13.52 -12.33
N TYR A 381 10.16 14.71 -11.79
CA TYR A 381 10.97 15.68 -12.51
C TYR A 381 12.39 15.13 -12.79
N VAL A 382 13.02 14.48 -11.80
CA VAL A 382 14.34 13.84 -11.98
C VAL A 382 14.26 12.65 -12.93
N MET A 383 13.20 11.85 -12.81
CA MET A 383 12.97 10.60 -13.55
C MET A 383 12.20 10.81 -14.87
N GLN A 384 12.06 12.05 -15.34
CA GLN A 384 11.21 12.44 -16.47
C GLN A 384 11.46 11.67 -17.78
N GLY A 385 12.68 11.13 -17.94
CA GLY A 385 13.01 10.28 -19.08
C GLY A 385 12.39 8.90 -19.02
N LEU A 386 12.29 8.30 -17.82
CA LEU A 386 11.71 6.98 -17.59
C LEU A 386 10.19 7.07 -17.37
N MET A 387 9.74 8.05 -16.58
CA MET A 387 8.35 8.25 -16.18
C MET A 387 7.65 9.25 -17.11
N LYS A 388 7.62 8.93 -18.40
CA LYS A 388 7.23 9.87 -19.47
C LYS A 388 5.77 10.31 -19.35
N GLU A 389 4.88 9.38 -19.04
CA GLU A 389 3.44 9.68 -18.93
C GLU A 389 3.12 10.51 -17.69
N ASP A 390 3.76 10.23 -16.56
CA ASP A 390 3.68 11.07 -15.36
C ASP A 390 4.24 12.47 -15.63
N HIS A 391 5.39 12.57 -16.29
CA HIS A 391 5.99 13.87 -16.61
C HIS A 391 5.09 14.74 -17.52
N LYS A 392 4.52 14.16 -18.58
CA LYS A 392 3.55 14.84 -19.45
C LYS A 392 2.36 15.36 -18.65
N TYR A 393 1.83 14.53 -17.76
CA TYR A 393 0.71 14.88 -16.91
C TYR A 393 1.04 16.04 -15.96
N TYR A 394 2.15 15.94 -15.22
CA TYR A 394 2.56 16.95 -14.26
C TYR A 394 2.83 18.30 -14.91
N LYS A 395 3.39 18.30 -16.13
CA LYS A 395 3.58 19.53 -16.92
C LYS A 395 2.26 20.14 -17.36
N LYS A 396 1.30 19.33 -17.84
CA LYS A 396 -0.02 19.81 -18.29
C LYS A 396 -0.83 20.44 -17.16
N HIS A 397 -0.69 19.92 -15.93
CA HIS A 397 -1.46 20.35 -14.76
C HIS A 397 -0.70 21.34 -13.86
N ASN A 398 0.43 21.89 -14.32
CA ASN A 398 1.23 22.88 -13.58
C ASN A 398 1.66 22.42 -12.17
N ILE A 399 1.95 21.14 -11.99
CA ILE A 399 2.37 20.57 -10.69
C ILE A 399 3.83 20.94 -10.35
N TYR A 400 4.63 21.27 -11.36
CA TYR A 400 6.00 21.75 -11.16
C TYR A 400 6.01 23.24 -10.82
N ASP A 401 6.41 23.55 -9.59
CA ASP A 401 6.46 24.89 -8.98
C ASP A 401 7.90 25.32 -8.60
N PHE A 402 8.93 24.58 -9.03
CA PHE A 402 10.32 24.83 -8.67
C PHE A 402 11.32 24.32 -9.73
N PRO A 403 12.56 24.85 -9.78
CA PRO A 403 13.62 24.26 -10.58
C PRO A 403 14.39 23.18 -9.80
N GLN A 404 14.63 22.02 -10.43
CA GLN A 404 15.54 20.99 -9.91
C GLN A 404 16.95 21.14 -10.51
N LYS A 405 18.00 20.99 -9.68
CA LYS A 405 19.41 21.22 -10.06
C LYS A 405 20.13 19.97 -10.58
N GLN A 406 19.53 18.78 -10.49
CA GLN A 406 20.15 17.49 -10.86
C GLN A 406 20.23 17.26 -12.38
N ARG A 407 20.82 18.20 -13.15
CA ARG A 407 20.85 18.20 -14.61
C ARG A 407 21.47 16.94 -15.21
N MET A 408 22.55 16.44 -14.62
CA MET A 408 23.24 15.22 -15.07
C MET A 408 22.35 13.98 -14.91
N LYS A 409 21.74 13.79 -13.72
CA LYS A 409 20.82 12.66 -13.46
C LYS A 409 19.62 12.71 -14.42
N MET A 410 19.07 13.89 -14.66
CA MET A 410 17.98 14.06 -15.64
C MET A 410 18.39 13.67 -17.07
N LEU A 411 19.59 14.05 -17.51
CA LEU A 411 20.11 13.66 -18.83
C LEU A 411 20.29 12.15 -18.93
N GLN A 412 20.87 11.52 -17.90
CA GLN A 412 20.99 10.06 -17.82
C GLN A 412 19.63 9.38 -17.89
N MET A 413 18.64 9.86 -17.13
CA MET A 413 17.28 9.28 -17.16
C MET A 413 16.61 9.45 -18.52
N LYS A 414 16.85 10.55 -19.25
CA LYS A 414 16.39 10.73 -20.63
C LYS A 414 17.03 9.72 -21.58
N LEU A 415 18.33 9.47 -21.46
CA LEU A 415 19.03 8.47 -22.27
C LEU A 415 18.50 7.06 -21.98
N VAL A 416 18.39 6.68 -20.70
CA VAL A 416 17.81 5.40 -20.26
C VAL A 416 16.40 5.24 -20.81
N GLY A 417 15.56 6.28 -20.66
CA GLY A 417 14.20 6.29 -21.16
C GLY A 417 14.09 6.23 -22.69
N ALA A 418 15.05 6.79 -23.44
CA ALA A 418 15.11 6.67 -24.88
C ALA A 418 15.47 5.23 -25.30
N LEU A 419 16.50 4.65 -24.68
CA LEU A 419 16.93 3.28 -24.94
C LEU A 419 15.81 2.27 -24.65
N ILE A 420 15.15 2.38 -23.49
CA ILE A 420 14.06 1.46 -23.12
C ILE A 420 12.78 1.76 -23.92
N SER A 421 12.68 2.83 -24.71
CA SER A 421 11.55 2.97 -25.63
C SER A 421 11.73 2.22 -26.95
N ILE A 422 12.93 1.69 -27.22
CA ILE A 422 13.20 0.92 -28.44
C ILE A 422 12.68 -0.51 -28.24
N PRO A 423 11.75 -1.03 -29.07
CA PRO A 423 11.12 -2.35 -28.85
C PRO A 423 12.11 -3.52 -28.77
N SER A 424 13.18 -3.49 -29.57
CA SER A 424 14.24 -4.52 -29.53
C SER A 424 15.03 -4.49 -28.22
N VAL A 425 15.27 -3.30 -27.67
CA VAL A 425 15.91 -3.10 -26.37
C VAL A 425 14.97 -3.50 -25.24
N GLN A 426 13.68 -3.13 -25.30
CA GLN A 426 12.66 -3.56 -24.33
C GLN A 426 12.65 -5.09 -24.17
N LYS A 427 12.60 -5.82 -25.30
CA LYS A 427 12.56 -7.28 -25.29
C LYS A 427 13.82 -7.89 -24.66
N LYS A 428 15.00 -7.30 -24.87
CA LYS A 428 16.27 -7.74 -24.27
C LYS A 428 16.42 -7.32 -22.81
N MET A 429 15.98 -6.12 -22.45
CA MET A 429 16.13 -5.54 -21.11
C MET A 429 15.10 -6.06 -20.11
N LYS A 430 13.92 -6.51 -20.55
CA LYS A 430 12.86 -7.03 -19.66
C LYS A 430 13.37 -8.10 -18.68
N ASN A 431 14.34 -8.91 -19.09
CA ASN A 431 14.90 -9.98 -18.26
C ASN A 431 16.18 -9.58 -17.50
N LYS A 432 16.88 -8.49 -17.90
CA LYS A 432 18.18 -8.09 -17.32
C LYS A 432 18.16 -6.75 -16.58
N MET A 433 17.09 -5.98 -16.67
CA MET A 433 17.00 -4.65 -16.05
C MET A 433 17.20 -4.70 -14.54
N ASN A 434 16.60 -5.70 -13.88
CA ASN A 434 16.80 -5.91 -12.45
C ASN A 434 18.26 -6.21 -12.11
N GLU A 435 18.97 -7.00 -12.94
CA GLU A 435 20.39 -7.28 -12.72
C GLU A 435 21.21 -6.00 -12.73
N TYR A 436 21.02 -5.14 -13.75
CA TYR A 436 21.71 -3.85 -13.84
C TYR A 436 21.41 -2.91 -12.68
N ILE A 437 20.15 -2.84 -12.24
CA ILE A 437 19.74 -2.02 -11.08
C ILE A 437 20.44 -2.52 -9.81
N LEU A 438 20.62 -3.84 -9.65
CA LEU A 438 21.21 -4.43 -8.46
C LEU A 438 22.75 -4.49 -8.46
N MET A 439 23.40 -4.34 -9.62
CA MET A 439 24.87 -4.33 -9.71
C MET A 439 25.58 -3.44 -8.67
N PRO A 440 25.20 -2.17 -8.46
CA PRO A 440 25.87 -1.34 -7.44
C PRO A 440 25.71 -1.89 -6.02
N TYR A 441 24.54 -2.46 -5.68
CA TYR A 441 24.29 -3.06 -4.37
C TYR A 441 25.11 -4.33 -4.17
N LYS A 442 25.15 -5.21 -5.18
CA LYS A 442 25.97 -6.44 -5.15
C LYS A 442 27.45 -6.10 -4.93
N LYS A 443 27.97 -5.09 -5.62
CA LYS A 443 29.35 -4.63 -5.41
C LYS A 443 29.61 -4.22 -3.95
N ILE A 444 28.64 -3.63 -3.27
CA ILE A 444 28.78 -3.24 -1.86
C ILE A 444 28.78 -4.47 -0.96
N ILE A 445 27.87 -5.42 -1.20
CA ILE A 445 27.79 -6.69 -0.46
C ILE A 445 29.07 -7.51 -0.64
N ASP A 446 29.56 -7.64 -1.88
CA ASP A 446 30.78 -8.41 -2.20
C ASP A 446 32.03 -7.84 -1.53
N ASN A 447 32.07 -6.52 -1.32
CA ASN A 447 33.18 -5.83 -0.66
C ASN A 447 32.98 -5.69 0.87
N ALA A 448 31.84 -6.12 1.41
CA ALA A 448 31.57 -6.06 2.85
C ALA A 448 32.47 -7.07 3.59
N LYS A 449 33.18 -6.59 4.61
CA LYS A 449 34.05 -7.40 5.46
C LYS A 449 33.30 -7.81 6.73
N HIS A 450 33.48 -9.06 7.12
CA HIS A 450 32.89 -9.62 8.34
C HIS A 450 33.19 -8.74 9.56
N LYS A 451 32.20 -8.58 10.42
CA LYS A 451 32.36 -7.92 11.71
C LYS A 451 32.66 -8.92 12.82
#